data_AF-A0A1X7SRU4-F1
#
_entry.id   AF-A0A1X7SRU4-F1
#
_cell.length_a   1.000
_cell.length_b   1.000
_cell.length_c   1.000
_cell.angle_alpha   90.00
_cell.angle_beta   90.00
_cell.angle_gamma   90.00
#
_symmetry.space_group_name_H-M   'P 1'
#
loop_
_entity.id
_entity.type
_entity.pdbx_description
1 polymer ?
#
loop_
_entity_poly.entity_id
_entity_poly.type
_entity_poly.pdbx_seq_one_letter_code
_entity_poly.pdbx_strand_id
1 'polypeptide(L)' 'MENPYLFNGDFVDRGSFSVEVILTLFGFKVLYPNHFYMSRGNHESITMNQMYGFEGEVKKKSVNVIVNE' A
#
# COMPACT_ATOMS: atom_id res chain seq x y z
N MET A 1 -5.53 6.73 -21.68
CA MET A 1 -4.19 6.11 -21.83
C MET A 1 -4.37 4.86 -22.67
N GLU A 2 -3.46 4.58 -23.60
CA GLU A 2 -3.61 3.45 -24.52
C GLU A 2 -3.30 2.09 -23.86
N ASN A 3 -2.57 2.10 -22.75
CA ASN A 3 -2.19 0.89 -22.01
C ASN A 3 -2.61 0.98 -20.53
N PRO A 4 -3.72 0.33 -20.11
CA PRO A 4 -4.11 0.28 -18.70
C PRO A 4 -3.19 -0.63 -17.90
N TYR A 5 -2.97 -0.29 -16.63
CA TYR A 5 -2.18 -1.11 -15.69
C TYR A 5 -3.08 -1.95 -14.79
N LEU A 6 -2.70 -3.22 -14.60
CA LEU A 6 -3.26 -4.12 -13.60
C LEU A 6 -2.12 -4.60 -12.69
N PHE A 7 -2.20 -4.24 -11.41
CA PHE A 7 -1.29 -4.70 -10.37
C PHE A 7 -1.92 -5.87 -9.61
N ASN A 8 -1.21 -7.00 -9.48
CA ASN A 8 -1.78 -8.27 -9.01
C ASN A 8 -1.69 -8.52 -7.49
N GLY A 9 -1.72 -7.48 -6.66
CA GLY A 9 -1.66 -7.60 -5.20
C GLY A 9 -0.25 -7.66 -4.62
N ASP A 10 -0.17 -7.98 -3.32
CA ASP A 10 1.06 -8.08 -2.53
C ASP A 10 1.92 -6.80 -2.56
N PHE A 11 1.25 -5.68 -2.28
CA PHE A 11 1.82 -4.33 -2.24
C PHE A 11 2.55 -4.02 -0.94
N VAL A 12 2.23 -4.77 0.12
CA VAL A 12 2.69 -4.53 1.48
C VAL A 12 3.40 -5.75 2.07
N ASP A 13 4.07 -5.55 3.20
CA ASP A 13 4.91 -6.52 3.91
C ASP A 13 6.28 -6.80 3.25
N ARG A 14 7.20 -7.40 4.03
CA ARG A 14 8.58 -7.79 3.67
C ARG A 14 9.54 -6.63 3.32
N GLY A 15 9.07 -5.57 2.69
CA GLY A 15 9.82 -4.34 2.41
C GLY A 15 9.71 -3.31 3.53
N SER A 16 10.62 -2.33 3.55
CA SER A 16 10.61 -1.23 4.54
C SER A 16 9.81 0.01 4.10
N PHE A 17 9.19 -0.03 2.92
CA PHE A 17 8.53 1.10 2.27
C PHE A 17 7.11 0.78 1.78
N SER A 18 6.44 -0.16 2.45
CA SER A 18 5.09 -0.60 2.09
C SER A 18 4.08 0.55 2.17
N VAL A 19 4.24 1.46 3.13
CA VAL A 19 3.36 2.64 3.31
C VAL A 19 3.48 3.57 2.11
N GLU A 20 4.69 3.87 1.66
CA GLU A 20 4.96 4.73 0.51
C GLU A 20 4.45 4.09 -0.78
N VAL A 21 4.64 2.78 -0.94
CA VAL A 21 4.13 2.01 -2.08
C VAL A 21 2.61 2.11 -2.14
N ILE A 22 1.90 1.74 -1.07
CA ILE A 22 0.43 1.70 -1.12
C ILE A 22 -0.18 3.10 -1.29
N LEU A 23 0.40 4.14 -0.66
CA LEU A 23 -0.04 5.52 -0.86
C LEU A 23 0.18 6.01 -2.30
N THR A 24 1.31 5.64 -2.91
CA THR A 24 1.61 5.97 -4.32
C THR A 24 0.61 5.30 -5.26
N LEU A 25 0.34 4.00 -5.06
CA LEU A 25 -0.62 3.24 -5.87
C LEU A 25 -2.05 3.78 -5.73
N PHE A 26 -2.47 4.17 -4.51
CA PHE A 26 -3.75 4.84 -4.30
C PHE A 26 -3.81 6.20 -4.98
N GLY A 27 -2.73 7.00 -4.96
CA GLY A 27 -2.63 8.25 -5.71
C GLY A 27 -2.87 8.04 -7.21
N PHE A 28 -2.24 7.03 -7.81
CA PHE A 28 -2.48 6.67 -9.21
C PHE A 28 -3.89 6.15 -9.47
N LYS A 29 -4.48 5.37 -8.55
CA LYS A 29 -5.87 4.92 -8.69
C LYS A 29 -6.85 6.10 -8.70
N VAL A 30 -6.63 7.10 -7.85
CA VAL A 30 -7.47 8.32 -7.82
C VAL A 30 -7.27 9.15 -9.09
N LEU A 31 -6.03 9.30 -9.54
CA LEU A 31 -5.70 10.11 -10.72
C LEU A 31 -6.15 9.46 -12.04
N TYR A 32 -6.10 8.13 -12.13
CA TYR A 32 -6.39 7.35 -13.35
C TYR A 32 -7.39 6.22 -13.12
N PRO A 33 -8.63 6.51 -12.66
CA PRO A 33 -9.57 5.49 -12.18
C PRO A 33 -9.95 4.44 -13.23
N ASN A 34 -9.94 4.80 -14.51
CA ASN A 34 -10.31 3.95 -15.65
C ASN A 34 -9.10 3.26 -16.34
N HIS A 35 -7.88 3.50 -15.86
CA HIS A 35 -6.66 2.97 -16.48
C HIS A 35 -5.68 2.38 -15.47
N PHE A 36 -6.02 2.40 -14.18
CA PHE A 36 -5.21 1.86 -13.10
C PHE A 36 -6.06 0.93 -12.23
N TYR A 37 -5.70 -0.35 -12.20
CA TYR A 37 -6.43 -1.41 -11.53
C TYR A 37 -5.50 -2.15 -10.56
N MET A 38 -6.06 -2.55 -9.43
CA MET A 38 -5.33 -3.28 -8.39
C MET A 38 -6.19 -4.46 -7.94
N SER A 39 -5.64 -5.66 -8.05
CA SER A 39 -6.15 -6.87 -7.43
C SER A 39 -5.71 -6.91 -5.96
N ARG A 40 -6.48 -7.62 -5.12
CA ARG A 40 -6.06 -7.92 -3.74
C ARG A 40 -5.19 -9.18 -3.73
N GLY A 41 -4.00 -9.10 -3.17
CA GLY A 41 -3.12 -10.24 -2.90
C GLY A 41 -3.38 -10.82 -1.50
N ASN A 42 -2.62 -11.84 -1.12
CA ASN A 42 -2.78 -12.46 0.19
C ASN A 42 -2.19 -11.59 1.31
N HIS A 43 -1.20 -10.75 0.99
CA HIS A 43 -0.59 -9.83 1.94
C HIS A 43 -1.49 -8.65 2.31
N GLU A 44 -2.54 -8.32 1.55
CA GLU A 44 -3.54 -7.32 1.92
C GLU A 44 -4.62 -7.88 2.88
N SER A 45 -4.22 -8.69 3.85
CA SER A 45 -5.10 -9.24 4.89
C SER A 45 -4.56 -8.90 6.28
N ILE A 46 -5.48 -8.69 7.23
CA ILE A 46 -5.13 -8.33 8.62
C ILE A 46 -4.12 -9.34 9.20
N THR A 47 -4.39 -10.64 9.01
CA THR A 47 -3.52 -11.71 9.49
C THR A 47 -2.09 -11.63 8.94
N MET A 48 -1.93 -11.33 7.64
CA MET A 48 -0.59 -11.23 7.05
C MET A 48 0.13 -9.96 7.51
N ASN A 49 -0.56 -8.82 7.58
CA ASN A 49 0.05 -7.55 7.99
C ASN A 49 0.57 -7.57 9.44
N GLN A 50 -0.12 -8.32 10.31
CA GLN A 50 0.32 -8.55 11.69
C GLN A 50 1.58 -9.41 11.77
N MET A 51 1.67 -10.45 10.93
CA MET A 51 2.80 -11.39 10.95
C MET A 51 4.03 -10.88 10.21
N TYR A 52 3.86 -10.11 9.13
CA TYR A 52 4.94 -9.78 8.19
C TYR A 52 5.37 -8.30 8.18
N GLY A 53 4.84 -7.51 9.12
CA GLY A 53 5.46 -6.25 9.54
C GLY A 53 4.81 -4.99 9.01
N PHE A 54 3.82 -5.05 8.13
CA PHE A 54 3.13 -3.84 7.66
C PHE A 54 2.44 -3.08 8.79
N GLU A 55 1.81 -3.78 9.75
CA GLU A 55 1.19 -3.10 10.91
C GLU A 55 2.24 -2.33 11.73
N GLY A 56 3.42 -2.92 11.93
CA GLY A 56 4.53 -2.28 12.62
C GLY A 56 5.08 -1.07 11.86
N GLU A 57 5.18 -1.18 10.53
CA GLU A 57 5.59 -0.09 9.66
C GLU A 57 4.63 1.10 9.75
N VAL A 58 3.32 0.85 9.65
CA VAL A 58 2.27 1.88 9.78
C VAL A 58 2.38 2.56 11.14
N LYS A 59 2.42 1.81 12.25
CA LYS A 59 2.53 2.41 13.60
C LYS A 59 3.77 3.30 13.72
N LYS A 60 4.92 2.83 13.23
CA LYS A 60 6.17 3.59 13.30
C LYS A 60 6.11 4.86 12.45
N LYS A 61 5.58 4.81 11.23
CA LYS A 61 5.56 5.97 10.32
C LYS A 61 4.42 6.94 10.66
N SER A 62 3.24 6.44 11.03
CA SER A 62 2.07 7.27 11.35
C SER A 62 2.19 7.99 12.69
N VAL A 63 2.78 7.37 13.72
CA VAL A 63 2.97 8.06 15.02
C VAL A 63 3.95 9.22 14.86
N ASN A 64 5.07 9.02 14.15
CA ASN A 64 6.02 10.11 13.88
C ASN A 64 5.43 11.26 13.04
N VAL A 65 4.33 11.03 12.31
CA VAL A 65 3.62 12.09 11.58
C VAL A 65 2.65 12.85 12.50
N ILE A 66 2.06 12.20 13.50
CA ILE A 66 1.04 12.80 14.38
C ILE A 66 1.65 13.46 15.63
N VAL A 67 2.81 13.02 16.14
CA VAL A 67 3.44 13.60 17.34
C VAL A 67 4.43 14.74 17.08
N ASN A 68 4.38 15.38 15.90
CA ASN A 68 5.13 16.61 15.62
C ASN A 68 4.28 17.88 15.84
N GLU A 69 3.48 17.88 16.92
CA GLU A 69 2.86 19.09 17.50
C GLU A 69 3.31 19.26 18.95
#